data_AF-A0A2V8HGU0-F1
#
_entry.id   AF-A0A2V8HGU0-F1
#
_cell.length_a   1.000
_cell.length_b   1.000
_cell.length_c   1.000
_cell.angle_alpha   90.00
_cell.angle_beta   90.00
_cell.angle_gamma   90.00
#
_symmetry.space_group_name_H-M   'P 1'
#
loop_
_entity.id
_entity.type
_entity.pdbx_description
1 polymer ?
#
loop_
_entity_poly.entity_id
_entity_poly.type
_entity_poly.pdbx_seq_one_letter_code
_entity_poly.pdbx_strand_id
1 'polypeptide(L)'
;MALAGCGDGVRSAAPTAPTPTVVPSLQPVPPSLTGTYPPITGPARVFVYRDSPYPRVAAYTLTSRFVLYDDGRFALQYEQPVGEYRGTYTASDGVVTFNWEGWSVAGPWGAEATLSGDVLNVRYNLIMQLTDFEDADYVRNQ
;
A
#
# COMPACT_ATOMS: atom_id res chain seq x y z
N MET A 1 -59.70 43.60 13.75
CA MET A 1 -58.37 44.21 13.51
C MET A 1 -57.50 43.95 14.74
N ALA A 2 -56.26 43.49 14.51
CA ALA A 2 -55.02 43.59 15.31
C ALA A 2 -55.07 44.13 16.76
N LEU A 3 -54.24 43.77 17.76
CA LEU A 3 -53.02 42.95 17.94
C LEU A 3 -52.73 42.93 19.49
N ALA A 4 -52.28 41.82 20.09
CA ALA A 4 -50.96 41.63 20.75
C ALA A 4 -50.84 41.83 22.29
N GLY A 5 -50.00 40.97 22.91
CA GLY A 5 -49.34 41.12 24.24
C GLY A 5 -49.43 39.86 25.14
N CYS A 6 -48.55 38.86 25.04
CA CYS A 6 -47.21 38.65 25.70
C CYS A 6 -47.26 38.38 27.22
N GLY A 7 -47.04 37.13 27.66
CA GLY A 7 -45.82 36.65 28.37
C GLY A 7 -46.27 35.75 29.53
N ASP A 8 -45.62 34.71 30.04
CA ASP A 8 -44.23 34.23 29.99
C ASP A 8 -44.24 32.69 30.16
N GLY A 9 -43.64 31.97 29.23
CA GLY A 9 -43.41 30.52 29.35
C GLY A 9 -41.95 30.27 29.69
N VAL A 10 -41.65 30.03 30.97
CA VAL A 10 -40.32 29.72 31.48
C VAL A 10 -39.74 28.50 30.74
N ARG A 11 -38.54 28.69 30.18
CA ARG A 11 -37.75 27.66 29.48
C ARG A 11 -37.32 26.57 30.47
N SER A 12 -37.85 25.36 30.33
CA SER A 12 -37.25 24.16 30.92
C SER A 12 -35.95 23.84 30.19
N ALA A 13 -34.82 23.96 30.89
CA ALA A 13 -33.53 23.47 30.43
C ALA A 13 -33.54 21.94 30.42
N ALA A 14 -33.29 21.33 29.25
CA ALA A 14 -33.08 19.90 29.13
C ALA A 14 -31.69 19.52 29.70
N PRO A 15 -31.55 18.36 30.36
CA PRO A 15 -30.26 17.91 30.88
C PRO A 15 -29.33 17.47 29.75
N THR A 16 -28.09 17.96 29.80
CA THR A 16 -27.00 17.64 28.87
C THR A 16 -26.64 16.14 28.97
N ALA A 17 -26.73 15.43 27.85
CA ALA A 17 -26.23 14.06 27.74
C ALA A 17 -24.68 14.06 27.88
N PRO A 18 -24.08 13.03 28.51
CA PRO A 18 -22.62 12.95 28.61
C PRO A 18 -22.00 12.64 27.26
N THR A 19 -20.96 13.41 26.91
CA THR A 19 -20.09 13.19 25.75
C THR A 19 -19.49 11.79 25.79
N PRO A 20 -19.54 10.98 24.71
CA PRO A 20 -18.80 9.71 24.67
C PRO A 20 -17.30 10.00 24.67
N THR A 21 -16.60 9.44 25.66
CA THR A 21 -15.13 9.40 25.70
C THR A 21 -14.62 8.59 24.52
N VAL A 22 -13.94 9.24 23.58
CA VAL A 22 -13.21 8.55 22.51
C VAL A 22 -12.02 7.83 23.14
N VAL A 23 -12.09 6.50 23.23
CA VAL A 23 -10.95 5.67 23.60
C VAL A 23 -10.02 5.60 22.39
N PRO A 24 -8.74 5.98 22.50
CA PRO A 24 -7.78 5.77 21.41
C PRO A 24 -7.67 4.28 21.13
N SER A 25 -8.01 3.87 19.90
CA SER A 25 -7.76 2.50 19.45
C SER A 25 -6.25 2.30 19.38
N LEU A 26 -5.72 1.34 20.16
CA LEU A 26 -4.35 0.86 20.04
C LEU A 26 -4.27 0.03 18.75
N GLN A 27 -4.22 0.68 17.59
CA GLN A 27 -3.81 -0.01 16.37
C GLN A 27 -2.39 -0.56 16.59
N PRO A 28 -2.14 -1.85 16.30
CA PRO A 28 -0.79 -2.37 16.32
C PRO A 28 0.05 -1.57 15.32
N VAL A 29 1.01 -0.80 15.85
CA VAL A 29 2.00 -0.10 15.04
C VAL A 29 2.82 -1.17 14.33
N PRO A 30 2.88 -1.18 12.99
CA PRO A 30 3.76 -2.09 12.27
C PRO A 30 5.19 -1.93 12.80
N PRO A 31 5.96 -3.01 12.99
CA PRO A 31 7.34 -2.89 13.43
C PRO A 31 8.08 -1.94 12.48
N SER A 32 8.65 -0.87 13.02
CA SER A 32 9.49 0.06 12.28
C SER A 32 10.81 -0.65 12.00
N LEU A 33 10.94 -1.24 10.82
CA LEU A 33 12.19 -1.85 10.40
C LEU A 33 13.14 -0.70 10.03
N THR A 34 14.27 -0.67 10.70
CA THR A 34 15.27 0.43 10.63
C THR A 34 16.12 0.36 9.37
N GLY A 35 15.72 -0.43 8.37
CA GLY A 35 16.45 -0.62 7.14
C GLY A 35 16.32 0.59 6.20
N THR A 36 17.42 0.89 5.52
CA THR A 36 17.42 1.92 4.48
C THR A 36 17.18 1.24 3.13
N TYR A 37 16.16 1.68 2.40
CA TYR A 37 15.94 1.26 1.03
C TYR A 37 17.00 1.86 0.09
N PRO A 38 17.31 1.21 -1.05
CA PRO A 38 18.07 1.86 -2.10
C PRO A 38 17.45 3.20 -2.52
N PRO A 39 18.27 4.23 -2.83
CA PRO A 39 17.78 5.56 -3.15
C PRO A 39 16.99 5.56 -4.47
N ILE A 40 15.93 6.36 -4.51
CA ILE A 40 15.13 6.57 -5.73
C ILE A 40 15.85 7.61 -6.59
N THR A 41 16.16 7.27 -7.83
CA THR A 41 17.03 8.09 -8.71
C THR A 41 16.28 8.95 -9.73
N GLY A 42 14.98 9.17 -9.56
CA GLY A 42 14.15 9.97 -10.48
C GLY A 42 12.66 10.00 -10.10
N PRO A 43 11.83 10.70 -10.87
CA PRO A 43 10.38 10.72 -10.67
C PRO A 43 9.79 9.31 -10.73
N ALA A 44 9.01 8.96 -9.71
CA ALA A 44 8.43 7.63 -9.56
C ALA A 44 7.17 7.63 -8.70
N ARG A 45 6.33 6.62 -8.90
CA ARG A 45 5.27 6.22 -7.96
C ARG A 45 5.81 5.10 -7.08
N VAL A 46 5.70 5.28 -5.77
CA VAL A 46 6.14 4.27 -4.79
C VAL A 46 4.93 3.55 -4.22
N PHE A 47 4.96 2.23 -4.20
CA PHE A 47 3.95 1.38 -3.60
C PHE A 47 4.59 0.52 -2.52
N VAL A 48 4.14 0.64 -1.28
CA VAL A 48 4.69 -0.09 -0.12
C VAL A 48 3.83 -1.31 0.18
N TYR A 49 4.45 -2.38 0.65
CA TYR A 49 3.75 -3.59 1.03
C TYR A 49 2.57 -3.27 1.97
N ARG A 50 1.41 -3.88 1.70
CA ARG A 50 0.21 -3.75 2.52
C ARG A 50 -0.21 -5.10 3.10
N ASP A 51 -0.45 -6.07 2.22
CA ASP A 51 -1.03 -7.36 2.60
C ASP A 51 -0.67 -8.45 1.57
N SER A 52 -0.97 -9.71 1.89
CA SER A 52 -0.78 -10.84 1.00
C SER A 52 -1.95 -11.83 1.12
N PRO A 53 -2.36 -12.49 0.02
CA PRO A 53 -3.33 -13.58 0.08
C PRO A 53 -2.81 -14.84 0.81
N TYR A 54 -1.49 -14.93 1.09
CA TYR A 54 -0.89 -16.10 1.71
C TYR A 54 -0.90 -15.99 3.24
N PRO A 55 -1.15 -17.10 3.96
CA PRO A 55 -1.21 -17.10 5.43
C PRO A 55 0.17 -16.92 6.09
N ARG A 56 1.25 -17.14 5.34
CA ARG A 56 2.62 -16.91 5.75
C ARG A 56 3.34 -16.18 4.62
N VAL A 57 4.03 -15.12 4.99
CA VAL A 57 4.79 -14.25 4.10
C VAL A 57 6.16 -14.09 4.72
N ALA A 58 7.21 -14.15 3.91
CA ALA A 58 8.56 -13.99 4.38
C ALA A 58 8.78 -12.58 4.95
N ALA A 59 9.60 -12.47 6.00
CA ALA A 59 9.83 -11.20 6.69
C ALA A 59 10.38 -10.11 5.76
N TYR A 60 11.19 -10.47 4.76
CA TYR A 60 11.71 -9.52 3.79
C TYR A 60 10.60 -8.99 2.86
N THR A 61 9.60 -9.79 2.50
CA THR A 61 8.47 -9.34 1.67
C THR A 61 7.65 -8.27 2.38
N LEU A 62 7.54 -8.34 3.71
CA LEU A 62 6.87 -7.30 4.51
C LEU A 62 7.57 -5.94 4.44
N THR A 63 8.87 -5.93 4.13
CA THR A 63 9.69 -4.72 3.90
C THR A 63 9.89 -4.40 2.42
N SER A 64 9.06 -4.94 1.54
CA SER A 64 9.21 -4.69 0.12
C SER A 64 8.42 -3.46 -0.32
N ARG A 65 8.93 -2.78 -1.35
CA ARG A 65 8.21 -1.73 -2.06
C ARG A 65 8.49 -1.78 -3.56
N PHE A 66 7.48 -1.48 -4.36
CA PHE A 66 7.65 -1.22 -5.77
C PHE A 66 7.90 0.27 -6.02
N VAL A 67 8.88 0.57 -6.87
CA VAL A 67 9.15 1.90 -7.39
C VAL A 67 8.93 1.86 -8.89
N LEU A 68 7.87 2.51 -9.37
CA LEU A 68 7.53 2.60 -10.79
C LEU A 68 7.96 3.96 -11.32
N TYR A 69 9.06 4.01 -12.07
CA TYR A 69 9.60 5.25 -12.62
C TYR A 69 8.76 5.75 -13.81
N ASP A 70 8.74 7.06 -14.03
CA ASP A 70 7.98 7.66 -15.13
C ASP A 70 8.58 7.34 -16.52
N ASP A 71 9.82 6.86 -16.57
CA ASP A 71 10.52 6.43 -17.79
C ASP A 71 10.29 4.97 -18.19
N GLY A 72 9.38 4.27 -17.50
CA GLY A 72 9.04 2.87 -17.78
C GLY A 72 9.97 1.85 -17.11
N ARG A 73 10.93 2.27 -16.28
CA ARG A 73 11.69 1.35 -15.41
C ARG A 73 10.94 1.04 -14.13
N PHE A 74 11.20 -0.12 -13.53
CA PHE A 74 10.76 -0.40 -12.17
C PHE A 74 11.89 -0.95 -11.31
N ALA A 75 11.72 -0.84 -9.99
CA ALA A 75 12.50 -1.57 -9.01
C ALA A 75 11.57 -2.18 -7.95
N LEU A 76 11.74 -3.47 -7.67
CA LEU A 76 11.27 -4.09 -6.43
C LEU A 76 12.39 -3.97 -5.41
N GLN A 77 12.20 -3.10 -4.43
CA GLN A 77 13.18 -2.78 -3.41
C GLN A 77 12.83 -3.45 -2.10
N TYR A 78 13.85 -3.93 -1.43
CA TYR A 78 13.80 -4.41 -0.06
C TYR A 78 14.68 -3.51 0.80
N GLU A 79 14.44 -3.53 2.11
CA GLU A 79 15.38 -2.95 3.05
C GLU A 79 16.76 -3.65 2.97
N GLN A 80 17.83 -2.87 3.17
CA GLN A 80 19.17 -3.45 3.28
C GLN A 80 19.22 -4.50 4.41
N PRO A 81 19.96 -5.61 4.21
CA PRO A 81 20.94 -5.85 3.16
C PRO A 81 20.43 -6.56 1.89
N VAL A 82 19.11 -6.75 1.73
CA VAL A 82 18.57 -7.59 0.63
C VAL A 82 18.79 -6.96 -0.75
N GLY A 83 18.58 -5.65 -0.88
CA GLY A 83 18.83 -4.91 -2.11
C GLY A 83 17.59 -4.70 -2.98
N GLU A 84 17.74 -4.79 -4.30
CA GLU A 84 16.66 -4.55 -5.25
C GLU A 84 16.75 -5.43 -6.50
N TYR A 85 15.59 -5.72 -7.08
CA TYR A 85 15.45 -6.31 -8.39
C TYR A 85 14.90 -5.27 -9.36
N ARG A 86 15.48 -5.20 -10.56
CA ARG A 86 15.20 -4.15 -11.54
C ARG A 86 14.58 -4.73 -12.81
N GLY A 87 13.98 -3.84 -13.57
CA GLY A 87 13.52 -4.13 -14.92
C GLY A 87 12.74 -2.98 -15.54
N THR A 88 11.93 -3.32 -16.53
CA THR A 88 11.02 -2.39 -17.21
C THR A 88 9.58 -2.82 -16.99
N TYR A 89 8.65 -1.89 -17.06
CA TYR A 89 7.23 -2.19 -17.00
C TYR A 89 6.47 -1.48 -18.12
N THR A 90 5.36 -2.08 -18.51
CA THR A 90 4.34 -1.43 -19.35
C THR A 90 3.04 -1.38 -18.57
N ALA A 91 2.28 -0.29 -18.72
CA ALA A 91 0.97 -0.14 -18.10
C ALA A 91 -0.08 0.21 -19.16
N SER A 92 -1.15 -0.57 -19.25
CA SER A 92 -2.31 -0.31 -20.11
C SER A 92 -3.57 -0.81 -19.43
N ASP A 93 -4.66 -0.03 -19.50
CA ASP A 93 -5.99 -0.45 -19.02
C ASP A 93 -6.00 -0.96 -17.56
N GLY A 94 -5.17 -0.36 -16.70
CA GLY A 94 -5.03 -0.77 -15.30
C GLY A 94 -4.22 -2.05 -15.08
N VAL A 95 -3.69 -2.67 -16.13
CA VAL A 95 -2.77 -3.82 -16.05
C VAL A 95 -1.33 -3.32 -16.18
N VAL A 96 -0.46 -3.78 -15.30
CA VAL A 96 0.98 -3.53 -15.31
C VAL A 96 1.69 -4.86 -15.58
N THR A 97 2.51 -4.92 -16.62
CA THR A 97 3.33 -6.09 -16.92
C THR A 97 4.78 -5.77 -16.59
N PHE A 98 5.43 -6.63 -15.79
CA PHE A 98 6.82 -6.47 -15.39
C PHE A 98 7.74 -7.38 -16.22
N ASN A 99 8.74 -6.76 -16.83
CA ASN A 99 9.83 -7.43 -17.53
C ASN A 99 11.12 -7.29 -16.71
N TRP A 100 11.54 -8.39 -16.09
CA TRP A 100 12.63 -8.43 -15.11
C TRP A 100 13.99 -8.52 -15.81
N GLU A 101 15.01 -7.87 -15.23
CA GLU A 101 16.42 -8.09 -15.63
C GLU A 101 16.95 -9.45 -15.12
N GLY A 102 16.32 -10.00 -14.07
CA GLY A 102 16.66 -11.30 -13.49
C GLY A 102 16.13 -12.49 -14.30
N TRP A 103 16.79 -13.64 -14.16
CA TRP A 103 16.39 -14.89 -14.80
C TRP A 103 16.73 -16.10 -13.91
N SER A 104 16.05 -17.23 -14.16
CA SER A 104 16.35 -18.52 -13.54
C SER A 104 16.55 -19.59 -14.60
N VAL A 105 17.30 -20.65 -14.27
CA VAL A 105 17.43 -21.86 -15.11
C VAL A 105 16.08 -22.53 -15.39
N ALA A 106 15.08 -22.29 -14.54
CA ALA A 106 13.73 -22.83 -14.69
C ALA A 106 12.85 -22.01 -15.67
N GLY A 107 13.29 -20.82 -16.09
CA GLY A 107 12.57 -19.96 -17.02
C GLY A 107 12.70 -18.47 -16.71
N PRO A 108 12.08 -17.61 -17.56
CA PRO A 108 12.09 -16.17 -17.35
C PRO A 108 11.30 -15.79 -16.10
N TRP A 109 11.82 -14.81 -15.36
CA TRP A 109 11.08 -14.15 -14.30
C TRP A 109 10.02 -13.23 -14.89
N GLY A 110 8.86 -13.19 -14.24
CA GLY A 110 7.70 -12.48 -14.75
C GLY A 110 6.72 -12.21 -13.63
N ALA A 111 6.08 -11.05 -13.71
CA ALA A 111 4.96 -10.71 -12.85
C ALA A 111 3.99 -9.80 -13.61
N GLU A 112 2.73 -9.88 -13.24
CA GLU A 112 1.70 -8.94 -13.66
C GLU A 112 1.10 -8.29 -12.42
N ALA A 113 0.57 -7.08 -12.59
CA ALA A 113 -0.19 -6.44 -11.56
C ALA A 113 -1.43 -5.76 -12.09
N THR A 114 -2.41 -5.59 -11.22
CA THR A 114 -3.57 -4.74 -11.47
C THR A 114 -3.49 -3.50 -10.60
N LEU A 115 -3.67 -2.33 -11.21
CA LEU A 115 -3.69 -1.04 -10.55
C LEU A 115 -5.13 -0.57 -10.40
N SER A 116 -5.60 -0.51 -9.16
CA SER A 116 -6.95 -0.04 -8.82
C SER A 116 -6.84 1.08 -7.80
N GLY A 117 -6.96 2.32 -8.29
CA GLY A 117 -6.72 3.53 -7.48
C GLY A 117 -5.28 3.56 -6.98
N ASP A 118 -5.11 3.54 -5.66
CA ASP A 118 -3.80 3.53 -4.99
C ASP A 118 -3.28 2.12 -4.68
N VAL A 119 -3.96 1.07 -5.13
CA VAL A 119 -3.58 -0.33 -4.84
C VAL A 119 -2.99 -0.99 -6.08
N LEU A 120 -1.79 -1.55 -5.93
CA LEU A 120 -1.12 -2.38 -6.92
C LEU A 120 -1.15 -3.84 -6.42
N ASN A 121 -2.02 -4.68 -7.00
CA ASN A 121 -2.05 -6.11 -6.69
C ASN A 121 -1.09 -6.85 -7.62
N VAL A 122 0.01 -7.40 -7.08
CA VAL A 122 1.09 -8.04 -7.83
C VAL A 122 0.97 -9.55 -7.76
N ARG A 123 1.11 -10.20 -8.92
CA ARG A 123 1.06 -11.64 -9.13
C ARG A 123 2.32 -12.11 -9.83
N TYR A 124 3.12 -12.91 -9.14
CA TYR A 124 4.35 -13.45 -9.69
C TYR A 124 4.05 -14.72 -10.49
N ASN A 125 4.83 -14.97 -11.54
CA ASN A 125 4.73 -16.23 -12.27
C ASN A 125 5.23 -17.41 -11.41
N LEU A 126 4.91 -18.63 -11.84
CA LEU A 126 5.29 -19.85 -11.11
C LEU A 126 6.81 -19.93 -10.84
N ILE A 127 7.64 -19.48 -11.78
CA ILE A 127 9.10 -19.54 -11.64
C ILE A 127 9.57 -18.71 -10.45
N MET A 128 9.03 -17.50 -10.30
CA MET A 128 9.36 -16.62 -9.17
C MET A 128 8.72 -17.09 -7.86
N GLN A 129 7.50 -17.64 -7.89
CA GLN A 129 6.88 -18.22 -6.70
C GLN A 129 7.69 -19.41 -6.13
N LEU A 130 8.38 -20.16 -7.00
CA LEU A 130 9.29 -21.24 -6.59
C LEU A 130 10.66 -20.73 -6.08
N THR A 131 10.93 -19.42 -6.16
CA THR A 131 12.15 -18.78 -5.67
C THR A 131 11.84 -17.72 -4.60
N ASP A 132 10.89 -18.05 -3.72
CA ASP A 132 10.53 -17.29 -2.53
C ASP A 132 9.93 -15.88 -2.77
N PHE A 133 9.39 -15.62 -3.96
CA PHE A 133 8.53 -14.45 -4.19
C PHE A 133 7.07 -14.78 -3.89
N GLU A 134 6.38 -13.86 -3.24
CA GLU A 134 5.00 -14.05 -2.78
C GLU A 134 4.13 -12.93 -3.36
N ASP A 135 3.00 -13.30 -3.96
CA ASP A 135 1.98 -12.34 -4.36
C ASP A 135 1.62 -11.41 -3.19
N ALA A 136 1.40 -10.14 -3.50
CA ALA A 136 1.13 -9.14 -2.49
C ALA A 136 0.35 -7.95 -3.06
N ASP A 137 -0.35 -7.29 -2.16
CA ASP A 137 -0.94 -5.98 -2.37
C ASP A 137 0.01 -4.91 -1.88
N TYR A 138 0.18 -3.89 -2.70
CA TYR A 138 0.95 -2.70 -2.35
C TYR A 138 0.05 -1.47 -2.41
N VAL A 139 0.24 -0.53 -1.49
CA VAL A 139 -0.49 0.74 -1.45
C VAL A 139 0.44 1.90 -1.80
N ARG A 140 -0.06 2.87 -2.56
CA ARG A 140 0.70 4.03 -2.97
C ARG A 140 1.11 4.86 -1.74
N ASN A 141 2.39 5.14 -1.62
CA ASN A 141 2.94 6.05 -0.63
C ASN A 141 2.90 7.48 -1.19
N GLN A 142 2.25 8.40 -0.48
CA GLN A 142 2.03 9.79 -0.90
C GLN A 142 3.25 10.68 -0.63
#